data_AF-A0A6J4YBY2-F1
#
_entry.id   AF-A0A6J4YBY2-F1
#
_cell.length_a   1.000
_cell.length_b   1.000
_cell.length_c   1.000
_cell.angle_alpha   90.00
_cell.angle_beta   90.00
_cell.angle_gamma   90.00
#
_symmetry.space_group_name_H-M   'P 1'
#
loop_
_entity.id
_entity.type
_entity.pdbx_description
1 polymer ?
#
loop_
_entity_poly.entity_id
_entity_poly.type
_entity_poly.pdbx_seq_one_letter_code
_entity_poly.pdbx_strand_id
1 'polypeptide(L)'
;MKTSRNVLLFFLFFLLILFGGNDKGYSQNYALLIGVDYPLELSLKWTGNDARKIGAVLRNNFGYKTDVLTTRSQTKRESLWSAFARLKKKKYDKLIIYFSGHGMQDPGSDEIGYLLPSDGDKNDLFTTAIEMSTLQNLSKTIDAQQILFIIDSCYSGTSGAYYRMSIAEEDKAKIDERARQILTAGTSDQEAEMYDDKKSSVYSYYLERALDYSNNRIRADDDKDGAVSLWELHTYVLSKVSNYSINDQTPSVYNFTQDDGIFVFRGKYWKPPAKGEGGGTTKGGSDPGADPDTLRGMIEEIAKYHSRIVIGFIGNFSGGYISMDEYRRLQKFVEGLNAEGGVNRKRIELYAEDAGSGVHDAIKAIYKLKDKNVAMVIIDPSVIGRKVVEREIEKSNMTAYYVKEDEPFE
;
A
#
# COMPACT_ATOMS: atom_id res chain seq x y z
N MET A 1 -62.93 2.40 32.42
CA MET A 1 -61.99 1.39 31.87
C MET A 1 -61.31 1.83 30.56
N LYS A 2 -60.89 3.09 30.39
CA LYS A 2 -60.06 3.53 29.24
C LYS A 2 -58.70 4.13 29.64
N THR A 3 -58.52 4.47 30.91
CA THR A 3 -57.32 5.12 31.43
C THR A 3 -56.19 4.15 31.81
N SER A 4 -56.47 2.88 32.08
CA SER A 4 -55.43 1.89 32.48
C SER A 4 -54.66 1.28 31.30
N ARG A 5 -55.28 1.18 30.10
CA ARG A 5 -54.62 0.62 28.91
C ARG A 5 -53.52 1.52 28.37
N ASN A 6 -53.73 2.83 28.41
CA ASN A 6 -52.76 3.79 27.86
C ASN A 6 -51.54 3.98 28.77
N VAL A 7 -51.71 3.88 30.09
CA VAL A 7 -50.59 3.97 31.05
C VAL A 7 -49.72 2.71 31.02
N LEU A 8 -50.32 1.52 30.85
CA LEU A 8 -49.58 0.27 30.71
C LEU A 8 -48.81 0.18 29.38
N LEU A 9 -49.39 0.67 28.28
CA LEU A 9 -48.72 0.79 26.98
C LEU A 9 -47.57 1.81 27.02
N PHE A 10 -47.72 2.92 27.76
CA PHE A 10 -46.65 3.90 27.93
C PHE A 10 -45.48 3.33 28.74
N PHE A 11 -45.76 2.58 29.82
CA PHE A 11 -44.70 1.94 30.62
C PHE A 11 -43.99 0.80 29.88
N LEU A 12 -44.70 -0.01 29.09
CA LEU A 12 -44.10 -1.06 28.25
C LEU A 12 -43.25 -0.47 27.11
N PHE A 13 -43.66 0.65 26.52
CA PHE A 13 -42.87 1.35 25.51
C PHE A 13 -41.60 1.99 26.11
N PHE A 14 -41.69 2.51 27.34
CA PHE A 14 -40.53 3.06 28.05
C PHE A 14 -39.55 1.98 28.53
N LEU A 15 -40.03 0.78 28.89
CA LEU A 15 -39.16 -0.35 29.25
C LEU A 15 -38.44 -0.95 28.02
N LEU A 16 -39.08 -0.96 26.84
CA LEU A 16 -38.47 -1.36 25.57
C LEU A 16 -37.39 -0.38 25.09
N ILE A 17 -37.50 0.91 25.41
CA ILE A 17 -36.49 1.93 25.11
C ILE A 17 -35.31 1.88 26.10
N LEU A 18 -35.53 1.47 27.34
CA LEU A 18 -34.47 1.40 28.36
C LEU A 18 -33.70 0.08 28.37
N PHE A 19 -34.25 -1.02 27.85
CA PHE A 19 -33.61 -2.35 27.92
C PHE A 19 -33.76 -3.23 26.67
N GLY A 20 -34.25 -2.69 25.54
CA GLY A 20 -34.49 -3.45 24.30
C GLY A 20 -33.69 -3.01 23.08
N GLY A 21 -32.76 -2.07 23.24
CA GLY A 21 -31.75 -1.78 22.22
C GLY A 21 -30.68 -2.85 22.29
N ASN A 22 -30.79 -3.86 21.44
CA ASN A 22 -29.70 -4.78 21.14
C ASN A 22 -28.49 -3.90 20.77
N ASP A 23 -27.48 -3.78 21.65
CA ASP A 23 -26.17 -3.20 21.34
C ASP A 23 -25.50 -4.10 20.30
N LYS A 24 -26.02 -4.09 19.09
CA LYS A 24 -25.24 -4.28 17.88
C LYS A 24 -24.34 -3.05 17.81
N GLY A 25 -23.37 -2.97 18.71
CA GLY A 25 -22.41 -1.89 18.78
C GLY A 25 -21.89 -1.68 17.38
N TYR A 26 -22.18 -0.52 16.81
CA TYR A 26 -21.75 -0.20 15.46
C TYR A 26 -20.24 -0.39 15.40
N SER A 27 -19.81 -1.42 14.68
CA SER A 27 -18.59 -1.48 13.91
C SER A 27 -17.90 -0.11 13.78
N GLN A 28 -16.75 0.10 14.41
CA GLN A 28 -15.97 1.34 14.25
C GLN A 28 -14.54 1.04 13.84
N ASN A 29 -14.10 1.69 12.76
CA ASN A 29 -12.71 1.72 12.32
C ASN A 29 -12.01 2.89 13.00
N TYR A 30 -10.88 2.64 13.65
CA TYR A 30 -10.10 3.65 14.36
C TYR A 30 -8.66 3.65 13.87
N ALA A 31 -8.06 4.84 13.83
CA ALA A 31 -6.64 4.98 13.53
C ALA A 31 -5.99 5.91 14.55
N LEU A 32 -4.87 5.48 15.13
CA LEU A 32 -3.95 6.31 15.89
C LEU A 32 -2.74 6.60 15.00
N LEU A 33 -2.51 7.88 14.69
CA LEU A 33 -1.45 8.33 13.77
C LEU A 33 -0.44 9.14 14.59
N ILE A 34 0.80 8.66 14.66
CA ILE A 34 1.87 9.26 15.46
C ILE A 34 2.95 9.73 14.49
N GLY A 35 3.19 11.04 14.45
CA GLY A 35 4.33 11.63 13.74
C GLY A 35 5.21 12.35 14.75
N VAL A 36 6.37 11.79 15.07
CA VAL A 36 7.17 12.25 16.22
C VAL A 36 7.84 13.58 15.92
N ASP A 37 7.62 14.54 16.82
CA ASP A 37 8.22 15.88 16.77
C ASP A 37 9.46 15.93 17.67
N TYR A 38 10.61 15.71 17.05
CA TYR A 38 11.91 15.61 17.73
C TYR A 38 12.55 16.98 18.00
N PRO A 39 13.46 17.04 18.98
CA PRO A 39 14.47 18.09 19.06
C PRO A 39 15.26 18.24 17.74
N LEU A 40 15.89 19.40 17.55
CA LEU A 40 16.59 19.74 16.30
C LEU A 40 17.67 18.71 15.92
N GLU A 41 18.38 18.18 16.91
CA GLU A 41 19.48 17.21 16.75
C GLU A 41 19.04 15.83 16.24
N LEU A 42 17.75 15.50 16.35
CA LEU A 42 17.15 14.25 15.88
C LEU A 42 16.02 14.52 14.88
N SER A 43 15.95 15.72 14.34
CA SER A 43 14.78 16.19 13.58
C SER A 43 14.53 15.37 12.32
N LEU A 44 13.30 14.90 12.19
CA LEU A 44 12.75 14.31 10.97
C LEU A 44 11.62 15.23 10.49
N LYS A 45 11.89 15.99 9.43
CA LYS A 45 11.13 17.18 9.03
C LYS A 45 9.65 16.92 8.74
N TRP A 46 9.30 15.73 8.24
CA TRP A 46 7.99 15.47 7.67
C TRP A 46 7.10 14.49 8.44
N THR A 47 7.58 13.90 9.54
CA THR A 47 6.85 12.88 10.33
C THR A 47 5.43 13.33 10.72
N GLY A 48 5.30 14.56 11.21
CA GLY A 48 4.00 15.13 11.57
C GLY A 48 3.10 15.35 10.35
N ASN A 49 3.69 15.66 9.18
CA ASN A 49 2.93 15.80 7.93
C ASN A 49 2.48 14.45 7.40
N ASP A 50 3.32 13.43 7.48
CA ASP A 50 3.01 12.06 7.08
C ASP A 50 1.83 11.51 7.88
N ALA A 51 1.86 11.62 9.21
CA ALA A 51 0.75 11.22 10.08
C ALA A 51 -0.57 11.94 9.73
N ARG A 52 -0.51 13.22 9.37
CA ARG A 52 -1.69 14.00 8.97
C ARG A 52 -2.25 13.56 7.61
N LYS A 53 -1.38 13.33 6.61
CA LYS A 53 -1.80 12.88 5.27
C LYS A 53 -2.43 11.49 5.30
N ILE A 54 -1.77 10.53 5.94
CA ILE A 54 -2.31 9.17 6.12
C ILE A 54 -3.64 9.22 6.89
N GLY A 55 -3.72 10.00 7.97
CA GLY A 55 -4.97 10.22 8.68
C GLY A 55 -6.07 10.80 7.78
N ALA A 56 -5.75 11.78 6.93
CA ALA A 56 -6.73 12.35 6.00
C ALA A 56 -7.28 11.31 5.02
N VAL A 57 -6.40 10.50 4.40
CA VAL A 57 -6.81 9.44 3.46
C VAL A 57 -7.68 8.38 4.14
N LEU A 58 -7.27 7.88 5.30
CA LEU A 58 -8.04 6.88 6.06
C LEU A 58 -9.43 7.38 6.45
N ARG A 59 -9.52 8.66 6.87
CA ARG A 59 -10.80 9.28 7.21
C ARG A 59 -11.68 9.47 5.98
N ASN A 60 -11.13 10.06 4.92
CA ASN A 60 -11.90 10.51 3.78
C ASN A 60 -12.36 9.34 2.89
N ASN A 61 -11.50 8.32 2.71
CA ASN A 61 -11.74 7.25 1.75
C ASN A 61 -12.31 5.98 2.41
N PHE A 62 -12.01 5.77 3.70
CA PHE A 62 -12.31 4.52 4.42
C PHE A 62 -13.11 4.72 5.72
N GLY A 63 -13.48 5.97 6.05
CA GLY A 63 -14.35 6.27 7.19
C GLY A 63 -13.73 6.03 8.57
N TYR A 64 -12.41 5.98 8.68
CA TYR A 64 -11.73 5.80 9.97
C TYR A 64 -11.91 7.03 10.87
N LYS A 65 -12.12 6.78 12.17
CA LYS A 65 -11.97 7.80 13.20
C LYS A 65 -10.48 7.94 13.53
N THR A 66 -9.91 9.09 13.18
CA THR A 66 -8.48 9.34 13.27
C THR A 66 -8.12 10.19 14.47
N ASP A 67 -7.16 9.74 15.27
CA ASP A 67 -6.52 10.49 16.36
C ASP A 67 -5.06 10.73 15.97
N VAL A 68 -4.66 12.00 15.84
CA VAL A 68 -3.38 12.39 15.24
C VAL A 68 -2.53 13.09 16.30
N LEU A 69 -1.38 12.51 16.62
CA LEU A 69 -0.42 12.99 17.61
C LEU A 69 0.85 13.47 16.93
N THR A 70 1.08 14.79 16.89
CA THR A 70 2.21 15.38 16.13
C THR A 70 2.94 16.50 16.85
N THR A 71 2.60 16.80 18.11
CA THR A 71 3.37 17.76 18.90
C THR A 71 4.35 17.04 19.79
N ARG A 72 5.48 17.67 20.10
CA ARG A 72 6.50 17.12 21.00
C ARG A 72 5.97 16.66 22.35
N SER A 73 4.90 17.28 22.89
CA SER A 73 4.27 16.85 24.14
C SER A 73 3.37 15.62 23.98
N GLN A 74 2.68 15.50 22.84
CA GLN A 74 1.83 14.35 22.52
C GLN A 74 2.64 13.10 22.21
N THR A 75 3.86 13.26 21.68
CA THR A 75 4.71 12.16 21.22
C THR A 75 5.78 11.73 22.22
N LYS A 76 5.70 12.21 23.47
CA LYS A 76 6.51 11.70 24.58
C LYS A 76 6.16 10.25 24.91
N ARG A 77 7.11 9.50 25.45
CA ARG A 77 6.93 8.09 25.85
C ARG A 77 5.66 7.89 26.70
N GLU A 78 5.49 8.69 27.76
CA GLU A 78 4.33 8.60 28.67
C GLU A 78 3.00 8.91 27.96
N SER A 79 3.00 9.92 27.09
CA SER A 79 1.82 10.31 26.30
C SER A 79 1.42 9.20 25.33
N LEU A 80 2.39 8.55 24.68
CA LEU A 80 2.16 7.41 23.79
C LEU A 80 1.64 6.19 24.57
N TRP A 81 2.20 5.88 25.74
CA TRP A 81 1.66 4.83 26.61
C TRP A 81 0.21 5.10 27.01
N SER A 82 -0.08 6.35 27.37
CA SER A 82 -1.44 6.77 27.70
C SER A 82 -2.37 6.62 26.49
N ALA A 83 -1.90 6.91 25.28
CA ALA A 83 -2.67 6.69 24.05
C ALA A 83 -2.94 5.19 23.81
N PHE A 84 -1.92 4.34 23.91
CA PHE A 84 -2.07 2.89 23.77
C PHE A 84 -3.00 2.29 24.84
N ALA A 85 -2.92 2.76 26.08
CA ALA A 85 -3.80 2.34 27.16
C ALA A 85 -5.27 2.70 26.89
N ARG A 86 -5.55 3.83 26.22
CA ARG A 86 -6.91 4.19 25.78
C ARG A 86 -7.43 3.26 24.69
N LEU A 87 -6.56 2.74 23.81
CA LEU A 87 -6.96 1.79 22.76
C LEU A 87 -7.47 0.47 23.35
N LYS A 88 -6.83 -0.04 24.41
CA LYS A 88 -7.25 -1.27 25.11
C LYS A 88 -8.68 -1.22 25.65
N LYS A 89 -9.21 -0.02 25.93
CA LYS A 89 -10.54 0.17 26.53
C LYS A 89 -11.67 0.32 25.51
N LYS A 90 -11.35 0.30 24.21
CA LYS A 90 -12.32 0.58 23.15
C LYS A 90 -12.45 -0.65 22.25
N LYS A 91 -13.71 -1.05 21.99
CA LYS A 91 -14.04 -2.11 21.03
C LYS A 91 -14.11 -1.51 19.62
N TYR A 92 -13.47 -2.16 18.67
CA TYR A 92 -13.35 -1.70 17.28
C TYR A 92 -13.49 -2.86 16.32
N ASP A 93 -13.78 -2.56 15.05
CA ASP A 93 -13.70 -3.56 14.00
C ASP A 93 -12.28 -3.60 13.44
N LYS A 94 -11.72 -2.44 13.09
CA LYS A 94 -10.35 -2.32 12.61
C LYS A 94 -9.61 -1.23 13.35
N LEU A 95 -8.37 -1.50 13.69
CA LEU A 95 -7.47 -0.54 14.31
C LEU A 95 -6.20 -0.41 13.46
N ILE A 96 -5.85 0.82 13.10
CA ILE A 96 -4.56 1.15 12.52
C ILE A 96 -3.75 1.91 13.56
N ILE A 97 -2.49 1.52 13.77
CA ILE A 97 -1.51 2.30 14.51
C ILE A 97 -0.38 2.64 13.54
N TYR A 98 -0.32 3.90 13.14
CA TYR A 98 0.72 4.41 12.26
C TYR A 98 1.75 5.17 13.09
N PHE A 99 3.03 4.94 12.84
CA PHE A 99 4.14 5.63 13.49
C PHE A 99 5.13 6.10 12.42
N SER A 100 5.51 7.37 12.45
CA SER A 100 6.60 7.95 11.66
C SER A 100 7.60 8.63 12.58
N GLY A 101 8.86 8.17 12.52
CA GLY A 101 9.92 8.62 13.41
C GLY A 101 11.17 7.75 13.31
N HIS A 102 12.05 7.89 14.31
CA HIS A 102 13.25 7.09 14.44
C HIS A 102 12.95 5.69 14.97
N GLY A 103 13.55 4.69 14.31
CA GLY A 103 13.64 3.32 14.80
C GLY A 103 15.09 3.00 15.11
N MET A 104 15.34 2.31 16.23
CA MET A 104 16.68 2.06 16.75
C MET A 104 16.87 0.57 17.06
N GLN A 105 18.03 0.02 16.72
CA GLN A 105 18.42 -1.33 17.12
C GLN A 105 19.02 -1.31 18.51
N ASP A 106 18.80 -2.36 19.30
CA ASP A 106 19.54 -2.55 20.53
C ASP A 106 21.04 -2.78 20.23
N PRO A 107 21.97 -2.05 20.88
CA PRO A 107 23.40 -2.25 20.66
C PRO A 107 23.90 -3.64 21.06
N GLY A 108 23.19 -4.32 21.96
CA GLY A 108 23.51 -5.64 22.47
C GLY A 108 22.73 -6.78 21.81
N SER A 109 21.79 -6.48 20.91
CA SER A 109 20.97 -7.50 20.25
C SER A 109 20.41 -7.03 18.91
N ASP A 110 20.76 -7.75 17.85
CA ASP A 110 20.19 -7.49 16.52
C ASP A 110 18.71 -7.91 16.40
N GLU A 111 18.16 -8.53 17.45
CA GLU A 111 16.78 -9.02 17.50
C GLU A 111 15.80 -7.97 18.05
N ILE A 112 16.32 -7.01 18.82
CA ILE A 112 15.50 -6.06 19.59
C ILE A 112 15.51 -4.71 18.87
N GLY A 113 14.31 -4.26 18.48
CA GLY A 113 14.08 -2.94 17.89
C GLY A 113 13.23 -2.06 18.79
N TYR A 114 13.49 -0.75 18.74
CA TYR A 114 12.77 0.28 19.49
C TYR A 114 12.24 1.38 18.57
N LEU A 115 11.10 1.95 18.93
CA LEU A 115 10.60 3.22 18.42
C LEU A 115 11.01 4.34 19.38
N LEU A 116 11.62 5.41 18.86
CA LEU A 116 12.08 6.51 19.69
C LEU A 116 10.97 7.57 19.86
N PRO A 117 10.46 7.84 21.06
CA PRO A 117 9.55 8.96 21.32
C PRO A 117 10.28 10.31 21.24
N SER A 118 9.57 11.43 21.31
CA SER A 118 10.18 12.77 21.22
C SER A 118 11.04 13.17 22.43
N ASP A 119 10.97 12.40 23.51
CA ASP A 119 11.82 12.49 24.70
C ASP A 119 12.73 11.25 24.86
N GLY A 120 12.86 10.44 23.81
CA GLY A 120 13.76 9.29 23.80
C GLY A 120 15.24 9.70 23.71
N ASP A 121 16.10 8.96 24.41
CA ASP A 121 17.56 9.06 24.34
C ASP A 121 18.12 7.85 23.59
N LYS A 122 18.85 8.11 22.49
CA LYS A 122 19.49 7.06 21.69
C LYS A 122 20.56 6.27 22.45
N ASN A 123 21.08 6.81 23.56
CA ASN A 123 22.05 6.15 24.41
C ASN A 123 21.41 5.36 25.56
N ASP A 124 20.09 5.48 25.75
CA ASP A 124 19.32 4.75 26.76
C ASP A 124 17.95 4.32 26.18
N LEU A 125 18.02 3.43 25.19
CA LEU A 125 16.83 2.92 24.50
C LEU A 125 15.92 2.13 25.44
N PHE A 126 16.49 1.34 26.34
CA PHE A 126 15.73 0.46 27.23
C PHE A 126 14.75 1.24 28.12
N THR A 127 15.20 2.35 28.72
CA THR A 127 14.33 3.12 29.63
C THR A 127 13.47 4.16 28.89
N THR A 128 13.96 4.71 27.78
CA THR A 128 13.34 5.87 27.13
C THR A 128 12.59 5.54 25.83
N ALA A 129 12.95 4.48 25.11
CA ALA A 129 12.35 4.08 23.83
C ALA A 129 11.35 2.91 23.91
N ILE A 130 10.39 2.84 23.00
CA ILE A 130 9.31 1.84 23.04
C ILE A 130 9.74 0.60 22.28
N GLU A 131 9.96 -0.50 22.99
CA GLU A 131 10.34 -1.77 22.38
C GLU A 131 9.22 -2.32 21.48
N MET A 132 9.59 -2.80 20.29
CA MET A 132 8.65 -3.34 19.29
C MET A 132 7.83 -4.52 19.80
N SER A 133 8.41 -5.38 20.64
CA SER A 133 7.70 -6.49 21.27
C SER A 133 6.49 -6.02 22.09
N THR A 134 6.50 -4.77 22.57
CA THR A 134 5.35 -4.21 23.26
C THR A 134 4.18 -3.93 22.31
N LEU A 135 4.43 -3.59 21.05
CA LEU A 135 3.36 -3.46 20.06
C LEU A 135 2.70 -4.82 19.78
N GLN A 136 3.51 -5.88 19.69
CA GLN A 136 3.01 -7.25 19.58
C GLN A 136 2.13 -7.62 20.78
N ASN A 137 2.58 -7.34 22.00
CA ASN A 137 1.81 -7.61 23.22
C ASN A 137 0.54 -6.75 23.31
N LEU A 138 0.62 -5.47 22.93
CA LEU A 138 -0.53 -4.57 22.83
C LEU A 138 -1.58 -5.15 21.90
N SER A 139 -1.17 -5.65 20.72
CA SER A 139 -2.04 -6.22 19.71
C SER A 139 -2.87 -7.42 20.22
N LYS A 140 -2.29 -8.23 21.12
CA LYS A 140 -2.97 -9.39 21.74
C LYS A 140 -4.06 -8.95 22.72
N THR A 141 -3.90 -7.79 23.36
CA THR A 141 -4.79 -7.29 24.42
C THR A 141 -5.91 -6.37 23.94
N ILE A 142 -5.91 -5.95 22.67
CA ILE A 142 -6.96 -5.09 22.10
C ILE A 142 -8.01 -5.96 21.41
N ASP A 143 -9.30 -5.67 21.66
CA ASP A 143 -10.46 -6.43 21.20
C ASP A 143 -10.81 -6.28 19.70
N ALA A 144 -10.04 -5.50 18.94
CA ALA A 144 -10.34 -5.23 17.54
C ALA A 144 -10.35 -6.50 16.68
N GLN A 145 -11.22 -6.62 15.66
CA GLN A 145 -11.16 -7.78 14.74
C GLN A 145 -9.80 -7.79 14.03
N GLN A 146 -9.40 -6.65 13.46
CA GLN A 146 -8.15 -6.53 12.71
C GLN A 146 -7.29 -5.38 13.25
N ILE A 147 -5.99 -5.61 13.44
CA ILE A 147 -5.04 -4.57 13.84
C ILE A 147 -3.88 -4.56 12.84
N LEU A 148 -3.61 -3.39 12.28
CA LEU A 148 -2.47 -3.13 11.43
C LEU A 148 -1.57 -2.07 12.06
N PHE A 149 -0.31 -2.42 12.27
CA PHE A 149 0.74 -1.48 12.60
C PHE A 149 1.43 -1.06 11.30
N ILE A 150 1.65 0.24 11.10
CA ILE A 150 2.40 0.75 9.96
C ILE A 150 3.53 1.61 10.51
N ILE A 151 4.75 1.16 10.31
CA ILE A 151 5.95 1.76 10.92
C ILE A 151 6.82 2.36 9.81
N ASP A 152 6.75 3.68 9.70
CA ASP A 152 7.63 4.50 8.87
C ASP A 152 8.88 4.89 9.67
N SER A 153 9.73 3.89 9.91
CA SER A 153 11.04 4.03 10.53
C SER A 153 11.97 2.92 10.05
N CYS A 154 13.26 3.07 10.31
CA CYS A 154 14.21 1.95 10.24
C CYS A 154 13.66 0.81 11.10
N TYR A 155 13.65 -0.41 10.57
CA TYR A 155 13.19 -1.58 11.33
C TYR A 155 14.32 -2.57 11.51
N SER A 156 14.96 -2.56 12.67
CA SER A 156 16.17 -3.33 12.93
C SER A 156 16.01 -4.58 13.79
N GLY A 157 14.79 -5.03 14.09
CA GLY A 157 14.54 -6.20 14.95
C GLY A 157 13.69 -7.28 14.28
N THR A 158 14.29 -8.15 13.46
CA THR A 158 13.56 -9.24 12.75
C THR A 158 13.84 -10.66 13.25
N SER A 159 14.70 -10.85 14.25
CA SER A 159 15.12 -12.21 14.61
C SER A 159 14.09 -12.88 15.53
N GLY A 160 13.20 -13.70 14.97
CA GLY A 160 12.68 -14.88 15.66
C GLY A 160 11.20 -14.91 16.06
N ALA A 161 10.49 -13.77 16.22
CA ALA A 161 9.13 -13.78 16.79
C ALA A 161 7.98 -13.48 15.81
N TYR A 162 8.28 -13.17 14.55
CA TYR A 162 7.30 -12.75 13.55
C TYR A 162 7.22 -13.72 12.37
N TYR A 163 6.00 -14.06 11.96
CA TYR A 163 5.78 -14.91 10.80
C TYR A 163 5.79 -14.04 9.55
N ARG A 164 6.78 -14.24 8.66
CA ARG A 164 6.75 -13.64 7.32
C ARG A 164 5.48 -14.09 6.62
N MET A 165 4.71 -13.13 6.12
CA MET A 165 3.57 -13.46 5.29
C MET A 165 4.06 -14.03 3.97
N SER A 166 3.45 -15.14 3.56
CA SER A 166 3.59 -15.68 2.22
C SER A 166 2.99 -14.68 1.23
N ILE A 167 3.82 -14.25 0.28
CA ILE A 167 3.47 -13.40 -0.87
C ILE A 167 2.54 -14.14 -1.86
N ALA A 168 2.39 -15.46 -1.72
CA ALA A 168 2.06 -16.31 -2.86
C ALA A 168 0.58 -16.42 -3.25
N GLU A 169 -0.41 -16.03 -2.43
CA GLU A 169 -1.82 -16.01 -2.86
C GLU A 169 -2.75 -15.42 -1.77
N GLU A 170 -3.67 -14.55 -2.16
CA GLU A 170 -4.70 -13.99 -1.27
C GLU A 170 -5.86 -15.00 -1.11
N ASP A 171 -5.96 -15.62 0.05
CA ASP A 171 -7.12 -16.44 0.40
C ASP A 171 -8.28 -15.52 0.84
N LYS A 172 -9.21 -15.25 -0.08
CA LYS A 172 -10.38 -14.39 0.18
C LYS A 172 -11.25 -14.89 1.35
N ALA A 173 -11.13 -16.15 1.76
CA ALA A 173 -11.81 -16.66 2.96
C ALA A 173 -11.28 -16.04 4.27
N LYS A 174 -10.08 -15.45 4.25
CA LYS A 174 -9.39 -14.91 5.43
C LYS A 174 -9.58 -13.40 5.63
N ILE A 175 -10.32 -12.73 4.76
CA ILE A 175 -10.51 -11.26 4.74
C ILE A 175 -11.33 -10.73 5.94
N ASP A 176 -12.19 -11.56 6.54
CA ASP A 176 -12.99 -11.21 7.74
C ASP A 176 -12.47 -11.84 9.03
N GLU A 177 -11.40 -12.64 8.93
CA GLU A 177 -10.79 -13.27 10.09
C GLU A 177 -9.99 -12.28 10.93
N ARG A 178 -9.74 -12.66 12.18
CA ARG A 178 -8.90 -11.89 13.08
C ARG A 178 -7.51 -11.73 12.44
N ALA A 179 -6.98 -10.51 12.47
CA ALA A 179 -5.67 -10.19 11.89
C ALA A 179 -4.85 -9.29 12.83
N ARG A 180 -3.55 -9.56 12.95
CA ARG A 180 -2.59 -8.77 13.74
C ARG A 180 -1.29 -8.66 12.96
N GLN A 181 -1.09 -7.55 12.26
CA GLN A 181 -0.08 -7.45 11.20
C GLN A 181 0.70 -6.16 11.31
N ILE A 182 1.91 -6.15 10.75
CA ILE A 182 2.79 -4.99 10.71
C ILE A 182 3.33 -4.79 9.30
N LEU A 183 3.37 -3.53 8.85
CA LEU A 183 4.12 -3.04 7.70
C LEU A 183 5.27 -2.15 8.18
N THR A 184 6.44 -2.28 7.56
CA THR A 184 7.62 -1.46 7.87
C THR A 184 8.19 -0.81 6.60
N ALA A 185 8.79 0.37 6.73
CA ALA A 185 9.37 1.11 5.60
C ALA A 185 10.68 0.55 5.04
N GLY A 186 11.49 -0.09 5.88
CA GLY A 186 12.77 -0.71 5.50
C GLY A 186 13.15 -1.86 6.43
N THR A 187 14.28 -2.51 6.16
CA THR A 187 14.88 -3.56 7.01
C THR A 187 15.94 -2.99 7.96
N SER A 188 16.64 -3.86 8.72
CA SER A 188 17.77 -3.43 9.56
C SER A 188 18.77 -2.68 8.67
N ASP A 189 19.31 -1.57 9.21
CA ASP A 189 20.31 -0.71 8.55
C ASP A 189 19.81 0.25 7.45
N GLN A 190 18.49 0.32 7.20
CA GLN A 190 17.92 1.24 6.20
C GLN A 190 17.21 2.43 6.87
N GLU A 191 17.69 3.65 6.62
CA GLU A 191 17.05 4.88 7.11
C GLU A 191 15.77 5.24 6.33
N ALA A 192 14.81 5.87 7.01
CA ALA A 192 13.63 6.43 6.38
C ALA A 192 14.02 7.61 5.47
N GLU A 193 13.92 7.45 4.14
CA GLU A 193 14.29 8.50 3.19
C GLU A 193 13.24 9.62 3.13
N MET A 194 13.70 10.88 3.15
CA MET A 194 12.84 12.06 3.05
C MET A 194 12.61 12.46 1.59
N TYR A 195 11.36 12.77 1.26
CA TYR A 195 10.93 13.27 -0.04
C TYR A 195 10.52 14.75 0.07
N ASP A 196 11.52 15.62 0.16
CA ASP A 196 11.33 17.06 0.47
C ASP A 196 10.35 17.77 -0.47
N ASP A 197 10.42 17.50 -1.78
CA ASP A 197 9.52 18.10 -2.78
C ASP A 197 8.05 17.73 -2.54
N LYS A 198 7.81 16.53 -2.01
CA LYS A 198 6.47 16.04 -1.65
C LYS A 198 6.11 16.34 -0.21
N LYS A 199 7.03 16.91 0.56
CA LYS A 199 6.88 17.22 1.98
C LYS A 199 6.46 15.99 2.80
N SER A 200 7.08 14.85 2.53
CA SER A 200 6.77 13.55 3.14
C SER A 200 8.02 12.69 3.25
N SER A 201 7.99 11.58 3.97
CA SER A 201 8.91 10.47 3.69
C SER A 201 8.53 9.75 2.38
N VAL A 202 9.49 9.06 1.76
CA VAL A 202 9.25 8.27 0.54
C VAL A 202 8.19 7.20 0.79
N TYR A 203 8.33 6.46 1.89
CA TYR A 203 7.39 5.41 2.28
C TYR A 203 5.98 5.96 2.50
N SER A 204 5.84 7.02 3.30
CA SER A 204 4.53 7.59 3.62
C SER A 204 3.87 8.27 2.44
N TYR A 205 4.65 8.87 1.53
CA TYR A 205 4.13 9.40 0.28
C TYR A 205 3.51 8.29 -0.57
N TYR A 206 4.21 7.16 -0.79
CA TYR A 206 3.64 6.09 -1.61
C TYR A 206 2.54 5.31 -0.90
N LEU A 207 2.58 5.20 0.43
CA LEU A 207 1.48 4.65 1.23
C LEU A 207 0.21 5.50 1.11
N GLU A 208 0.35 6.83 1.19
CA GLU A 208 -0.76 7.76 0.95
C GLU A 208 -1.35 7.53 -0.44
N ARG A 209 -0.49 7.50 -1.49
CA ARG A 209 -0.93 7.28 -2.86
C ARG A 209 -1.63 5.94 -3.03
N ALA A 210 -1.11 4.86 -2.45
CA ALA A 210 -1.70 3.54 -2.54
C ALA A 210 -3.18 3.54 -2.09
N LEU A 211 -3.48 4.29 -1.04
CA LEU A 211 -4.80 4.40 -0.42
C LEU A 211 -5.64 5.59 -0.96
N ASP A 212 -5.05 6.41 -1.83
CA ASP A 212 -5.73 7.55 -2.42
C ASP A 212 -6.82 7.10 -3.38
N TYR A 213 -7.96 7.79 -3.34
CA TYR A 213 -9.11 7.54 -4.19
C TYR A 213 -9.14 8.61 -5.27
N SER A 214 -8.75 8.22 -6.48
CA SER A 214 -8.72 9.11 -7.65
C SER A 214 -9.28 8.37 -8.86
N ASN A 215 -9.91 9.10 -9.78
CA ASN A 215 -10.47 8.52 -11.02
C ASN A 215 -11.42 7.34 -10.75
N ASN A 216 -12.31 7.49 -9.76
CA ASN A 216 -13.27 6.48 -9.32
C ASN A 216 -12.68 5.15 -8.81
N ARG A 217 -11.40 5.10 -8.44
CA ARG A 217 -10.74 3.90 -7.90
C ARG A 217 -9.74 4.22 -6.80
N ILE A 218 -9.41 3.21 -5.99
CA ILE A 218 -8.26 3.26 -5.08
C ILE A 218 -7.03 2.79 -5.86
N ARG A 219 -5.86 3.42 -5.69
CA ARG A 219 -4.70 3.13 -6.54
C ARG A 219 -4.12 1.73 -6.35
N ALA A 220 -4.15 1.21 -5.13
CA ALA A 220 -3.72 -0.15 -4.81
C ALA A 220 -4.86 -1.18 -4.82
N ASP A 221 -6.06 -0.84 -5.28
CA ASP A 221 -7.14 -1.82 -5.52
C ASP A 221 -6.89 -2.46 -6.89
N ASP A 222 -6.13 -3.55 -6.87
CA ASP A 222 -5.54 -4.18 -8.04
C ASP A 222 -6.57 -5.08 -8.74
N ASP A 223 -7.33 -5.85 -7.96
CA ASP A 223 -8.38 -6.72 -8.49
C ASP A 223 -9.72 -6.02 -8.74
N LYS A 224 -9.84 -4.75 -8.34
CA LYS A 224 -10.98 -3.86 -8.54
C LYS A 224 -12.25 -4.31 -7.84
N ASP A 225 -12.12 -5.02 -6.73
CA ASP A 225 -13.25 -5.42 -5.90
C ASP A 225 -13.73 -4.30 -4.96
N GLY A 226 -13.05 -3.14 -4.98
CA GLY A 226 -13.40 -1.95 -4.20
C GLY A 226 -12.82 -1.96 -2.78
N ALA A 227 -12.05 -2.99 -2.43
CA ALA A 227 -11.21 -3.01 -1.27
C ALA A 227 -9.71 -2.98 -1.65
N VAL A 228 -8.88 -2.72 -0.65
CA VAL A 228 -7.42 -2.91 -0.78
C VAL A 228 -7.01 -3.89 0.30
N SER A 229 -6.52 -5.04 -0.08
CA SER A 229 -5.96 -6.00 0.86
C SER A 229 -4.57 -5.56 1.34
N LEU A 230 -4.12 -6.10 2.47
CA LEU A 230 -2.76 -5.83 2.94
C LEU A 230 -1.71 -6.26 1.90
N TRP A 231 -2.04 -7.28 1.11
CA TRP A 231 -1.22 -7.77 0.02
C TRP A 231 -1.09 -6.72 -1.09
N GLU A 232 -2.21 -6.24 -1.63
CA GLU A 232 -2.18 -5.24 -2.70
C GLU A 232 -1.51 -3.93 -2.24
N LEU A 233 -1.78 -3.52 -0.99
CA LEU A 233 -1.13 -2.37 -0.38
C LEU A 233 0.40 -2.56 -0.29
N HIS A 234 0.86 -3.71 0.21
CA HIS A 234 2.28 -4.00 0.34
C HIS A 234 2.96 -4.06 -1.03
N THR A 235 2.36 -4.74 -2.01
CA THR A 235 2.90 -4.85 -3.37
C THR A 235 3.06 -3.48 -4.03
N TYR A 236 2.05 -2.62 -3.93
CA TYR A 236 2.14 -1.25 -4.46
C TYR A 236 3.27 -0.48 -3.77
N VAL A 237 3.29 -0.46 -2.44
CA VAL A 237 4.26 0.34 -1.68
C VAL A 237 5.69 -0.19 -1.86
N LEU A 238 5.90 -1.51 -1.81
CA LEU A 238 7.19 -2.15 -2.04
C LEU A 238 7.75 -1.76 -3.41
N SER A 239 6.96 -1.93 -4.47
CA SER A 239 7.40 -1.59 -5.82
C SER A 239 7.80 -0.13 -5.94
N LYS A 240 6.97 0.80 -5.43
CA LYS A 240 7.23 2.25 -5.56
C LYS A 240 8.41 2.72 -4.72
N VAL A 241 8.49 2.28 -3.48
CA VAL A 241 9.54 2.69 -2.55
C VAL A 241 10.88 2.14 -3.01
N SER A 242 10.98 0.84 -3.30
CA SER A 242 12.24 0.23 -3.76
C SER A 242 12.70 0.77 -5.11
N ASN A 243 11.77 1.15 -6.00
CA ASN A 243 12.14 1.81 -7.26
C ASN A 243 12.66 3.24 -7.05
N TYR A 244 12.06 4.00 -6.13
CA TYR A 244 12.51 5.35 -5.82
C TYR A 244 13.88 5.34 -5.12
N SER A 245 14.02 4.53 -4.07
CA SER A 245 15.21 4.47 -3.22
C SER A 245 16.33 3.60 -3.83
N ILE A 246 16.17 3.07 -5.05
CA ILE A 246 17.13 2.16 -5.69
C ILE A 246 17.44 0.92 -4.82
N ASN A 247 16.41 0.38 -4.15
CA ASN A 247 16.45 -0.71 -3.16
C ASN A 247 17.14 -0.40 -1.82
N ASP A 248 17.52 0.86 -1.55
CA ASP A 248 18.01 1.28 -0.23
C ASP A 248 16.91 1.25 0.86
N GLN A 249 15.65 1.09 0.46
CA GLN A 249 14.50 0.83 1.31
C GLN A 249 13.70 -0.34 0.74
N THR A 250 13.47 -1.36 1.57
CA THR A 250 12.66 -2.53 1.21
C THR A 250 11.52 -2.71 2.19
N PRO A 251 10.33 -2.16 1.90
CA PRO A 251 9.16 -2.36 2.73
C PRO A 251 8.85 -3.82 2.99
N SER A 252 8.52 -4.14 4.23
CA SER A 252 8.27 -5.53 4.66
C SER A 252 6.95 -5.67 5.39
N VAL A 253 6.39 -6.88 5.34
CA VAL A 253 5.12 -7.23 5.97
C VAL A 253 5.27 -8.50 6.83
N TYR A 254 4.71 -8.48 8.05
CA TYR A 254 4.77 -9.60 8.98
C TYR A 254 3.47 -9.76 9.77
N ASN A 255 3.22 -10.99 10.24
CA ASN A 255 2.19 -11.28 11.23
C ASN A 255 2.78 -11.22 12.65
N PHE A 256 2.13 -10.46 13.53
CA PHE A 256 2.44 -10.37 14.97
C PHE A 256 1.96 -11.59 15.76
N THR A 257 1.04 -12.37 15.22
CA THR A 257 0.51 -13.58 15.88
C THR A 257 0.35 -14.69 14.85
N GLN A 258 -0.17 -15.85 15.28
CA GLN A 258 -0.54 -16.95 14.39
C GLN A 258 -1.94 -16.75 13.76
N ASP A 259 -2.56 -15.58 13.97
CA ASP A 259 -3.83 -15.23 13.33
C ASP A 259 -3.67 -15.31 11.79
N ASP A 260 -4.60 -16.02 11.14
CA ASP A 260 -4.58 -16.27 9.69
C ASP A 260 -5.20 -15.12 8.87
N GLY A 261 -5.92 -14.20 9.50
CA GLY A 261 -6.67 -13.17 8.80
C GLY A 261 -5.79 -12.14 8.07
N ILE A 262 -6.38 -11.51 7.05
CA ILE A 262 -5.74 -10.46 6.26
C ILE A 262 -6.44 -9.14 6.52
N PHE A 263 -5.69 -8.10 6.89
CA PHE A 263 -6.21 -6.75 7.03
C PHE A 263 -6.66 -6.23 5.67
N VAL A 264 -7.86 -5.67 5.61
CA VAL A 264 -8.43 -5.14 4.36
C VAL A 264 -8.99 -3.74 4.57
N PHE A 265 -8.64 -2.82 3.69
CA PHE A 265 -9.20 -1.47 3.63
C PHE A 265 -10.44 -1.50 2.73
N ARG A 266 -11.62 -1.36 3.33
CA ARG A 266 -12.88 -1.36 2.57
C ARG A 266 -13.22 0.08 2.19
N GLY A 267 -13.09 0.39 0.90
CA GLY A 267 -13.44 1.71 0.38
C GLY A 267 -14.94 2.00 0.54
N LYS A 268 -15.31 3.28 0.41
CA LYS A 268 -16.72 3.72 0.47
C LYS A 268 -17.67 2.95 -0.47
N TYR A 269 -17.15 2.44 -1.59
CA TYR A 269 -17.93 1.75 -2.63
C TYR A 269 -17.77 0.23 -2.62
N TRP A 270 -17.01 -0.33 -1.66
CA TRP A 270 -16.84 -1.77 -1.52
C TRP A 270 -18.18 -2.46 -1.32
N LYS A 271 -18.40 -3.56 -2.04
CA LYS A 271 -19.54 -4.46 -1.84
C LYS A 271 -18.98 -5.84 -1.50
N PRO A 272 -19.43 -6.48 -0.41
CA PRO A 272 -19.01 -7.84 -0.10
C PRO A 272 -19.35 -8.78 -1.27
N PRO A 273 -18.48 -9.73 -1.61
CA PRO A 273 -18.82 -10.78 -2.57
C PRO A 273 -20.12 -11.46 -2.14
N ALA A 274 -21.06 -11.65 -3.06
CA ALA A 274 -22.23 -12.46 -2.78
C ALA A 274 -21.75 -13.87 -2.39
N LYS A 275 -22.14 -14.36 -1.21
CA LYS A 275 -21.81 -15.72 -0.77
C LYS A 275 -22.25 -16.72 -1.85
N GLY A 276 -21.30 -17.28 -2.60
CA GLY A 276 -21.55 -18.41 -3.50
C GLY A 276 -21.19 -18.26 -4.97
N GLU A 277 -20.64 -17.14 -5.45
CA GLU A 277 -20.22 -17.03 -6.86
C GLU A 277 -18.71 -16.85 -6.98
N GLY A 278 -18.02 -17.94 -7.30
CA GLY A 278 -16.67 -17.90 -7.83
C GLY A 278 -16.66 -17.30 -9.23
N GLY A 279 -15.68 -16.43 -9.49
CA GLY A 279 -15.19 -16.09 -10.82
C GLY A 279 -16.20 -15.51 -11.81
N GLY A 280 -16.68 -14.28 -11.56
CA GLY A 280 -17.45 -13.50 -12.52
C GLY A 280 -16.66 -12.29 -13.03
N THR A 281 -16.09 -12.37 -14.23
CA THR A 281 -15.45 -11.25 -14.92
C THR A 281 -16.48 -10.21 -15.35
N THR A 282 -16.53 -9.06 -14.67
CA THR A 282 -17.36 -7.93 -15.10
C THR A 282 -16.61 -6.98 -16.03
N LYS A 283 -17.20 -6.76 -17.21
CA LYS A 283 -16.77 -5.84 -18.26
C LYS A 283 -16.86 -4.37 -17.83
N GLY A 284 -15.83 -3.61 -18.17
CA GLY A 284 -15.90 -2.32 -18.87
C GLY A 284 -16.56 -1.12 -18.16
N GLY A 285 -15.72 -0.19 -17.71
CA GLY A 285 -16.08 1.19 -17.36
C GLY A 285 -14.91 2.11 -17.70
N SER A 286 -15.21 3.28 -18.27
CA SER A 286 -14.36 4.18 -19.08
C SER A 286 -13.17 4.83 -18.38
N ASP A 287 -12.12 4.98 -19.19
CA ASP A 287 -10.76 5.52 -18.97
C ASP A 287 -10.67 6.99 -18.53
N PRO A 288 -9.59 7.41 -17.82
CA PRO A 288 -8.53 8.11 -18.56
C PRO A 288 -7.04 8.04 -18.08
N GLY A 289 -6.15 8.50 -18.97
CA GLY A 289 -4.67 8.70 -19.00
C GLY A 289 -4.01 7.64 -19.89
N ALA A 290 -3.13 7.90 -20.89
CA ALA A 290 -2.15 8.97 -21.24
C ALA A 290 -2.36 9.51 -22.66
N ASP A 291 -1.90 10.75 -22.93
CA ASP A 291 -2.06 11.43 -24.23
C ASP A 291 -1.69 10.53 -25.43
N PRO A 292 -2.70 10.01 -26.18
CA PRO A 292 -2.49 9.08 -27.29
C PRO A 292 -1.55 9.63 -28.37
N ASP A 293 -1.47 10.96 -28.49
CA ASP A 293 -0.59 11.64 -29.44
C ASP A 293 0.90 11.44 -29.10
N THR A 294 1.24 11.29 -27.82
CA THR A 294 2.63 11.07 -27.38
C THR A 294 3.13 9.66 -27.71
N LEU A 295 2.35 8.61 -27.39
CA LEU A 295 2.73 7.23 -27.71
C LEU A 295 2.76 7.01 -29.23
N ARG A 296 1.77 7.54 -29.95
CA ARG A 296 1.76 7.51 -31.40
C ARG A 296 3.02 8.16 -31.99
N GLY A 297 3.40 9.34 -31.50
CA GLY A 297 4.60 10.04 -31.94
C GLY A 297 5.88 9.24 -31.73
N MET A 298 6.00 8.53 -30.60
CA MET A 298 7.13 7.62 -30.32
C MET A 298 7.19 6.46 -31.32
N ILE A 299 6.03 5.84 -31.61
CA ILE A 299 5.94 4.75 -32.59
C ILE A 299 6.28 5.26 -34.00
N GLU A 300 5.81 6.46 -34.37
CA GLU A 300 6.12 7.12 -35.64
C GLU A 300 7.62 7.40 -35.81
N GLU A 301 8.31 7.81 -34.75
CA GLU A 301 9.76 8.04 -34.78
C GLU A 301 10.54 6.74 -35.05
N ILE A 302 10.19 5.67 -34.35
CA ILE A 302 10.83 4.36 -34.53
C ILE A 302 10.54 3.79 -35.92
N ALA A 303 9.32 3.99 -36.43
CA ALA A 303 8.91 3.53 -37.74
C ALA A 303 9.74 4.12 -38.90
N LYS A 304 10.48 5.21 -38.68
CA LYS A 304 11.41 5.80 -39.67
C LYS A 304 12.64 4.93 -39.90
N TYR A 305 13.14 4.27 -38.85
CA TYR A 305 14.44 3.57 -38.88
C TYR A 305 14.32 2.04 -38.91
N HIS A 306 13.16 1.48 -38.58
CA HIS A 306 12.96 0.03 -38.51
C HIS A 306 12.04 -0.49 -39.62
N SER A 307 12.40 -1.62 -40.24
CA SER A 307 11.61 -2.27 -41.30
C SER A 307 10.33 -2.92 -40.78
N ARG A 308 10.32 -3.32 -39.50
CA ARG A 308 9.17 -3.82 -38.73
C ARG A 308 9.05 -3.00 -37.45
N ILE A 309 7.82 -2.76 -37.00
CA ILE A 309 7.57 -2.09 -35.73
C ILE A 309 7.25 -3.19 -34.72
N VAL A 310 8.24 -3.51 -33.88
CA VAL A 310 8.06 -4.52 -32.82
C VAL A 310 8.23 -3.81 -31.48
N ILE A 311 7.16 -3.81 -30.70
CA ILE A 311 7.09 -3.18 -29.38
C ILE A 311 7.09 -4.28 -28.32
N GLY A 312 7.92 -4.12 -27.31
CA GLY A 312 7.94 -4.93 -26.12
C GLY A 312 7.24 -4.21 -24.98
N PHE A 313 6.60 -4.97 -24.09
CA PHE A 313 6.12 -4.50 -22.81
C PHE A 313 6.72 -5.38 -21.71
N ILE A 314 7.27 -4.76 -20.67
CA ILE A 314 7.73 -5.46 -19.47
C ILE A 314 6.91 -4.96 -18.30
N GLY A 315 6.28 -5.89 -17.59
CA GLY A 315 5.55 -5.63 -16.35
C GLY A 315 5.54 -6.85 -15.46
N ASN A 316 5.07 -6.71 -14.23
CA ASN A 316 4.99 -7.81 -13.28
C ASN A 316 3.59 -8.46 -13.36
N PHE A 317 3.47 -9.53 -14.14
CA PHE A 317 2.18 -10.18 -14.41
C PHE A 317 1.81 -11.27 -13.41
N SER A 318 2.81 -11.83 -12.72
CA SER A 318 2.62 -12.93 -11.76
C SER A 318 2.40 -12.45 -10.32
N GLY A 319 2.56 -11.15 -10.02
CA GLY A 319 2.43 -10.58 -8.68
C GLY A 319 1.39 -9.46 -8.50
N GLY A 320 0.66 -9.07 -9.55
CA GLY A 320 -0.37 -8.03 -9.50
C GLY A 320 -0.98 -7.75 -10.88
N TYR A 321 -2.29 -7.58 -10.93
CA TYR A 321 -3.10 -7.32 -12.12
C TYR A 321 -2.86 -5.94 -12.77
N ILE A 322 -2.12 -5.03 -12.11
CA ILE A 322 -1.80 -3.67 -12.59
C ILE A 322 -1.16 -3.72 -13.97
N SER A 323 -0.13 -4.57 -14.14
CA SER A 323 0.57 -4.67 -15.43
C SER A 323 -0.25 -5.32 -16.53
N MET A 324 -1.20 -6.19 -16.16
CA MET A 324 -2.04 -6.85 -17.15
C MET A 324 -3.04 -5.89 -17.78
N ASP A 325 -3.52 -4.92 -17.02
CA ASP A 325 -4.44 -3.92 -17.55
C ASP A 325 -3.72 -2.87 -18.39
N GLU A 326 -2.55 -2.39 -17.99
CA GLU A 326 -1.73 -1.50 -18.83
C GLU A 326 -1.35 -2.19 -20.14
N TYR A 327 -0.98 -3.47 -20.09
CA TYR A 327 -0.71 -4.26 -21.28
C TYR A 327 -1.95 -4.42 -22.19
N ARG A 328 -3.13 -4.69 -21.63
CA ARG A 328 -4.38 -4.79 -22.40
C ARG A 328 -4.75 -3.47 -23.08
N ARG A 329 -4.49 -2.34 -22.44
CA ARG A 329 -4.73 -1.00 -23.03
C ARG A 329 -3.78 -0.74 -24.19
N LEU A 330 -2.49 -0.99 -23.98
CA LEU A 330 -1.49 -0.93 -25.04
C LEU A 330 -1.86 -1.86 -26.21
N GLN A 331 -2.34 -3.07 -25.92
CA GLN A 331 -2.79 -4.01 -26.95
C GLN A 331 -3.95 -3.45 -27.77
N LYS A 332 -4.99 -2.88 -27.11
CA LYS A 332 -6.11 -2.24 -27.82
C LYS A 332 -5.68 -1.04 -28.65
N PHE A 333 -4.80 -0.20 -28.13
CA PHE A 333 -4.25 0.94 -28.86
C PHE A 333 -3.51 0.49 -30.12
N VAL A 334 -2.64 -0.53 -30.00
CA VAL A 334 -1.91 -1.14 -31.12
C VAL A 334 -2.87 -1.80 -32.14
N GLU A 335 -3.92 -2.47 -31.68
CA GLU A 335 -4.97 -3.03 -32.52
C GLU A 335 -5.71 -1.95 -33.31
N GLY A 336 -6.02 -0.81 -32.68
CA GLY A 336 -6.63 0.36 -33.32
C GLY A 336 -5.76 0.92 -34.43
N LEU A 337 -4.48 1.21 -34.14
CA LEU A 337 -3.52 1.69 -35.15
C LEU A 337 -3.38 0.71 -36.31
N ASN A 338 -3.33 -0.60 -36.02
CA ASN A 338 -3.25 -1.61 -37.06
C ASN A 338 -4.52 -1.70 -37.93
N ALA A 339 -5.70 -1.48 -37.34
CA ALA A 339 -6.96 -1.39 -38.08
C ALA A 339 -7.00 -0.18 -39.02
N GLU A 340 -6.31 0.90 -38.68
CA GLU A 340 -6.13 2.11 -39.50
C GLU A 340 -5.04 1.97 -40.59
N GLY A 341 -4.47 0.76 -40.77
CA GLY A 341 -3.40 0.50 -41.75
C GLY A 341 -1.99 0.55 -41.19
N GLY A 342 -1.86 0.64 -39.86
CA GLY A 342 -0.59 0.70 -39.13
C GLY A 342 0.08 2.07 -39.21
N VAL A 343 1.31 2.15 -38.70
CA VAL A 343 2.11 3.39 -38.69
C VAL A 343 3.12 3.33 -39.83
N ASN A 344 3.19 4.37 -40.66
CA ASN A 344 3.99 4.37 -41.90
C ASN A 344 3.75 3.14 -42.79
N ARG A 345 2.49 2.67 -42.86
CA ARG A 345 2.04 1.45 -43.58
C ARG A 345 2.69 0.15 -43.08
N LYS A 346 3.21 0.14 -41.85
CA LYS A 346 3.79 -1.03 -41.19
C LYS A 346 2.88 -1.46 -40.06
N ARG A 347 2.59 -2.76 -40.01
CA ARG A 347 1.89 -3.35 -38.88
C ARG A 347 2.80 -3.32 -37.65
N ILE A 348 2.19 -3.03 -36.51
CA ILE A 348 2.84 -3.04 -35.20
C ILE A 348 2.62 -4.43 -34.57
N GLU A 349 3.71 -5.06 -34.15
CA GLU A 349 3.73 -6.29 -33.36
C GLU A 349 4.00 -5.95 -31.90
N LEU A 350 3.27 -6.60 -30.99
CA LEU A 350 3.39 -6.38 -29.55
C LEU A 350 3.76 -7.70 -28.86
N TYR A 351 4.77 -7.67 -27.99
CA TYR A 351 5.18 -8.78 -27.13
C TYR A 351 5.20 -8.31 -25.68
N ALA A 352 4.76 -9.14 -24.75
CA ALA A 352 4.90 -8.90 -23.31
C ALA A 352 5.79 -9.97 -22.67
N GLU A 353 6.61 -9.55 -21.73
CA GLU A 353 7.39 -10.45 -20.87
C GLU A 353 7.21 -10.08 -19.41
N ASP A 354 7.06 -11.11 -18.57
CA ASP A 354 6.96 -10.93 -17.13
C ASP A 354 8.32 -10.61 -16.52
N ALA A 355 8.39 -9.50 -15.80
CA ALA A 355 9.57 -9.06 -15.07
C ALA A 355 9.83 -9.90 -13.81
N GLY A 356 8.82 -10.61 -13.31
CA GLY A 356 8.89 -11.35 -12.06
C GLY A 356 9.16 -10.45 -10.84
N SER A 357 9.66 -11.06 -9.76
CA SER A 357 9.80 -10.41 -8.45
C SER A 357 11.17 -9.77 -8.20
N GLY A 358 12.02 -9.61 -9.22
CA GLY A 358 13.37 -9.06 -9.01
C GLY A 358 14.13 -8.68 -10.28
N VAL A 359 15.19 -7.91 -10.10
CA VAL A 359 15.99 -7.31 -11.19
C VAL A 359 16.57 -8.36 -12.15
N HIS A 360 16.96 -9.53 -11.62
CA HIS A 360 17.53 -10.59 -12.45
C HIS A 360 16.51 -11.18 -13.43
N ASP A 361 15.26 -11.34 -13.02
CA ASP A 361 14.20 -11.87 -13.87
C ASP A 361 13.72 -10.81 -14.88
N ALA A 362 13.68 -9.53 -14.46
CA ALA A 362 13.47 -8.42 -15.37
C ALA A 362 14.54 -8.36 -16.47
N ILE A 363 15.81 -8.61 -16.15
CA ILE A 363 16.88 -8.70 -17.15
C ILE A 363 16.64 -9.87 -18.11
N LYS A 364 16.23 -11.04 -17.64
CA LYS A 364 15.88 -12.17 -18.54
C LYS A 364 14.74 -11.81 -19.48
N ALA A 365 13.72 -11.09 -19.00
CA ALA A 365 12.61 -10.61 -19.83
C ALA A 365 13.11 -9.71 -20.97
N ILE A 366 14.04 -8.80 -20.70
CA ILE A 366 14.67 -7.93 -21.72
C ILE A 366 15.36 -8.78 -22.80
N TYR A 367 16.11 -9.80 -22.42
CA TYR A 367 16.80 -10.67 -23.39
C TYR A 367 15.83 -11.45 -24.27
N LYS A 368 14.69 -11.92 -23.73
CA LYS A 368 13.65 -12.55 -24.55
C LYS A 368 13.01 -11.58 -25.54
N LEU A 369 12.77 -10.32 -25.13
CA LEU A 369 12.27 -9.28 -26.04
C LEU A 369 13.28 -8.92 -27.12
N LYS A 370 14.58 -8.89 -26.78
CA LYS A 370 15.66 -8.71 -27.74
C LYS A 370 15.66 -9.78 -28.82
N ASP A 371 15.45 -11.05 -28.45
CA ASP A 371 15.36 -12.17 -29.39
C ASP A 371 14.18 -12.04 -30.37
N LYS A 372 13.18 -11.20 -30.06
CA LYS A 372 12.06 -10.86 -30.95
C LYS A 372 12.36 -9.68 -31.88
N ASN A 373 13.57 -9.10 -31.85
CA ASN A 373 13.94 -7.86 -32.54
C ASN A 373 13.03 -6.67 -32.17
N VAL A 374 12.65 -6.58 -30.90
CA VAL A 374 11.95 -5.42 -30.35
C VAL A 374 12.80 -4.16 -30.56
N ALA A 375 12.16 -3.08 -31.01
CA ALA A 375 12.82 -1.78 -31.20
C ALA A 375 12.58 -0.84 -30.01
N MET A 376 11.42 -0.96 -29.37
CA MET A 376 11.02 -0.16 -28.21
C MET A 376 10.42 -1.03 -27.13
N VAL A 377 10.83 -0.79 -25.89
CA VAL A 377 10.30 -1.47 -24.71
C VAL A 377 9.58 -0.45 -23.85
N ILE A 378 8.29 -0.69 -23.61
CA ILE A 378 7.49 0.01 -22.62
C ILE A 378 7.66 -0.71 -21.28
N ILE A 379 8.06 0.03 -20.26
CA ILE A 379 8.35 -0.50 -18.93
C ILE A 379 7.26 -0.02 -17.98
N ASP A 380 6.55 -0.99 -17.42
CA ASP A 380 5.54 -0.79 -16.40
C ASP A 380 6.17 -0.29 -15.09
N PRO A 381 5.52 0.61 -14.33
CA PRO A 381 6.06 1.12 -13.08
C PRO A 381 6.24 0.07 -11.97
N SER A 382 5.63 -1.11 -12.11
CA SER A 382 5.78 -2.24 -11.18
C SER A 382 7.16 -2.92 -11.26
N VAL A 383 7.89 -2.75 -12.36
CA VAL A 383 9.16 -3.42 -12.62
C VAL A 383 10.24 -2.95 -11.64
N ILE A 384 10.85 -3.88 -10.92
CA ILE A 384 11.89 -3.60 -9.92
C ILE A 384 13.23 -3.31 -10.59
N GLY A 385 13.98 -2.34 -10.06
CA GLY A 385 15.35 -2.03 -10.52
C GLY A 385 15.39 -1.30 -11.86
N ARG A 386 14.41 -0.42 -12.08
CA ARG A 386 14.17 0.35 -13.30
C ARG A 386 15.43 0.95 -13.96
N LYS A 387 16.32 1.60 -13.20
CA LYS A 387 17.59 2.16 -13.74
C LYS A 387 18.56 1.10 -14.28
N VAL A 388 18.51 -0.12 -13.76
CA VAL A 388 19.33 -1.24 -14.24
C VAL A 388 18.68 -1.82 -15.49
N VAL A 389 17.37 -2.01 -15.47
CA VAL A 389 16.54 -2.47 -16.60
C VAL A 389 16.70 -1.54 -17.82
N GLU A 390 16.59 -0.23 -17.63
CA GLU A 390 16.77 0.78 -18.69
C GLU A 390 18.15 0.70 -19.32
N ARG A 391 19.20 0.69 -18.50
CA ARG A 391 20.58 0.53 -18.99
C ARG A 391 20.77 -0.76 -19.79
N GLU A 392 20.08 -1.83 -19.42
CA GLU A 392 20.19 -3.12 -20.11
C GLU A 392 19.40 -3.15 -21.43
N ILE A 393 18.26 -2.44 -21.50
CA ILE A 393 17.49 -2.19 -22.73
C ILE A 393 18.34 -1.37 -23.72
N GLU A 394 18.96 -0.30 -23.25
CA GLU A 394 19.84 0.56 -24.07
C GLU A 394 21.05 -0.23 -24.60
N LYS A 395 21.72 -1.03 -23.76
CA LYS A 395 22.81 -1.94 -24.20
C LYS A 395 22.35 -2.97 -25.24
N SER A 396 21.06 -3.29 -25.24
CA SER A 396 20.46 -4.20 -26.21
C SER A 396 20.05 -3.51 -27.51
N ASN A 397 20.42 -2.24 -27.70
CA ASN A 397 20.04 -1.38 -28.83
C ASN A 397 18.52 -1.21 -28.98
N MET A 398 17.80 -1.23 -27.86
CA MET A 398 16.37 -0.96 -27.79
C MET A 398 16.14 0.39 -27.11
N THR A 399 15.02 1.06 -27.42
CA THR A 399 14.65 2.31 -26.74
C THR A 399 13.71 2.02 -25.57
N ALA A 400 14.04 2.51 -24.38
CA ALA A 400 13.20 2.39 -23.19
C ALA A 400 12.19 3.55 -23.12
N TYR A 401 10.94 3.22 -22.81
CA TYR A 401 9.89 4.18 -22.52
C TYR A 401 9.14 3.78 -21.27
N TYR A 402 8.54 4.77 -20.62
CA TYR A 402 7.90 4.59 -19.35
C TYR A 402 6.45 5.02 -19.37
N VAL A 403 5.61 4.20 -18.75
CA VAL A 403 4.30 4.64 -18.32
C VAL A 403 4.52 5.69 -17.23
N LYS A 404 3.95 6.89 -17.38
CA LYS A 404 4.01 7.89 -16.32
C LYS A 404 3.13 7.42 -15.15
N GLU A 405 3.62 7.54 -13.93
CA GLU A 405 2.92 7.01 -12.73
C GLU A 405 1.54 7.66 -12.45
N ASP A 406 1.28 8.81 -13.07
CA ASP A 406 0.05 9.60 -12.92
C ASP A 406 -0.80 9.66 -14.19
N GLU A 407 -0.32 9.06 -15.29
CA GLU A 407 -1.00 8.94 -16.58
C GLU A 407 -0.76 7.49 -17.05
N PRO A 408 -1.63 6.51 -16.69
CA PRO A 408 -1.57 5.13 -17.24
C PRO A 408 -1.61 5.18 -18.79
N PHE A 409 -1.47 4.09 -19.56
CA PHE A 409 -1.75 4.19 -21.01
C PHE A 409 -3.26 4.27 -21.26
N GLU A 410 -3.72 5.11 -22.19
CA GLU A 410 -5.12 5.15 -22.66
C GLU A 410 -5.24 4.31 -23.94
#